data_AF-A0A5R2MVT0-F1
#
_entry.id   AF-A0A5R2MVT0-F1
#
_cell.length_a   1.000
_cell.length_b   1.000
_cell.length_c   1.000
_cell.angle_alpha   90.00
_cell.angle_beta   90.00
_cell.angle_gamma   90.00
#
_symmetry.space_group_name_H-M   'P 1'
#
loop_
_entity.id
_entity.type
_entity.pdbx_description
1 polymer ?
#
loop_
_entity_poly.entity_id
_entity_poly.type
_entity_poly.pdbx_seq_one_letter_code
_entity_poly.pdbx_strand_id
1 'polypeptide(L)' 'MQRATSPKPKILIVLHQENSSPGRVGHMLLEEGFDLDIRRPPLGDALPETLDGHAGAVVFGGPMSA' A
#
# COMPACT_ATOMS: atom_id res chain seq x y z
N MET A 1 -21.29 20.76 -15.63
CA MET A 1 -21.27 19.98 -14.37
C MET A 1 -19.90 19.31 -14.26
N GLN A 2 -19.03 19.80 -13.38
CA GLN A 2 -17.74 19.15 -13.11
C GLN A 2 -18.01 17.94 -12.22
N ARG A 3 -17.74 16.74 -12.73
CA ARG A 3 -17.88 15.50 -11.98
C ARG A 3 -16.66 15.41 -11.06
N ALA A 4 -16.81 15.76 -9.79
CA ALA A 4 -15.75 15.56 -8.81
C ALA A 4 -15.43 14.06 -8.78
N THR A 5 -14.26 13.68 -9.29
CA THR A 5 -13.76 12.31 -9.15
C THR A 5 -13.42 12.13 -7.68
N SER A 6 -14.28 11.41 -6.94
CA SER A 6 -13.94 11.02 -5.57
C SER A 6 -12.57 10.33 -5.59
N PRO A 7 -11.66 10.67 -4.67
CA PRO A 7 -10.36 10.02 -4.61
C PRO A 7 -10.58 8.51 -4.42
N LYS A 8 -9.80 7.70 -5.13
CA LYS A 8 -9.86 6.25 -4.99
C LYS A 8 -9.48 5.87 -3.55
N PRO A 9 -10.17 4.88 -2.95
CA PRO A 9 -9.77 4.37 -1.64
C PRO A 9 -8.35 3.80 -1.71
N LYS A 10 -7.53 4.05 -0.68
CA LYS A 10 -6.13 3.61 -0.64
C LYS A 10 -5.96 2.34 0.18
N ILE A 11 -5.01 1.49 -0.19
CA ILE A 11 -4.54 0.37 0.63
C ILE A 11 -3.09 0.62 1.01
N LEU A 12 -2.78 0.56 2.31
CA LEU A 12 -1.39 0.61 2.78
C LEU A 12 -0.70 -0.71 2.43
N ILE A 13 0.40 -0.64 1.71
CA ILE A 13 1.21 -1.78 1.27
C ILE A 13 2.57 -1.67 1.94
N VAL A 14 2.90 -2.60 2.84
CA VAL A 14 4.19 -2.63 3.55
C VAL A 14 5.09 -3.68 2.92
N LEU A 15 6.27 -3.24 2.48
CA LEU A 15 7.31 -4.05 1.85
C LEU A 15 8.62 -3.98 2.64
N HIS A 16 9.43 -5.04 2.61
CA HIS A 16 10.62 -5.15 3.47
C HIS A 16 11.95 -4.98 2.72
N GLN A 17 11.96 -5.12 1.39
CA GLN A 17 13.17 -4.98 0.56
C GLN A 17 12.98 -3.94 -0.54
N GLU A 18 14.07 -3.32 -0.97
CA GLU A 18 14.09 -2.32 -2.04
C GLU A 18 13.42 -2.82 -3.31
N ASN A 19 13.84 -4.01 -3.76
CA ASN A 19 13.37 -4.62 -5.01
C ASN A 19 12.13 -5.52 -4.84
N SER A 20 11.52 -5.55 -3.66
CA SER A 20 10.27 -6.29 -3.47
C SER A 20 9.08 -5.53 -4.08
N SER A 21 8.07 -6.29 -4.50
CA SER A 21 6.82 -5.77 -5.07
C SER A 21 5.61 -6.42 -4.39
N PRO A 22 4.43 -5.79 -4.46
CA PRO A 22 3.19 -6.39 -3.95
C PRO A 22 2.66 -7.54 -4.83
N GLY A 23 3.34 -7.86 -5.94
CA GLY A 23 3.03 -8.98 -6.82
C GLY A 23 1.57 -9.02 -7.27
N ARG A 24 1.00 -10.23 -7.28
CA ARG A 24 -0.40 -10.48 -7.68
C ARG A 24 -1.41 -9.73 -6.83
N VAL A 25 -1.15 -9.58 -5.53
CA VAL A 25 -2.05 -8.87 -4.62
C VAL A 25 -2.14 -7.40 -5.01
N GLY A 26 -1.00 -6.75 -5.31
CA GLY A 26 -1.00 -5.36 -5.79
C GLY A 26 -1.74 -5.19 -7.10
N HIS A 27 -1.56 -6.12 -8.05
CA HIS A 27 -2.27 -6.09 -9.33
C HIS A 27 -3.79 -6.17 -9.14
N MET A 28 -4.26 -7.14 -8.35
CA MET A 28 -5.69 -7.31 -8.05
C MET A 28 -6.29 -6.06 -7.40
N LEU A 29 -5.61 -5.45 -6.43
CA LEU A 29 -6.11 -4.24 -5.76
C LEU A 29 -6.22 -3.04 -6.73
N LEU A 30 -5.29 -2.90 -7.67
CA LEU A 30 -5.36 -1.87 -8.70
C LEU A 30 -6.53 -2.12 -9.67
N GLU A 31 -6.77 -3.37 -10.06
CA GLU A 31 -7.92 -3.78 -10.90
C GLU A 31 -9.26 -3.50 -10.23
N GLU A 32 -9.34 -3.72 -8.91
CA GLU A 32 -10.52 -3.40 -8.08
C GLU A 32 -10.69 -1.89 -7.80
N GLY A 33 -9.79 -1.05 -8.34
CA GLY A 33 -9.92 0.40 -8.30
C GLY A 33 -9.35 1.07 -7.04
N PHE A 34 -8.55 0.36 -6.25
CA PHE A 34 -7.80 0.95 -5.14
C PHE A 34 -6.52 1.61 -5.63
N ASP A 35 -6.07 2.63 -4.91
CA ASP A 35 -4.71 3.14 -5.01
C ASP A 35 -3.82 2.45 -3.95
N LEU A 36 -2.54 2.25 -4.29
CA LEU A 36 -1.58 1.62 -3.37
C LEU A 36 -0.68 2.67 -2.74
N ASP A 37 -0.69 2.74 -1.42
CA ASP A 37 0.26 3.51 -0.63
C ASP A 37 1.40 2.59 -0.17
N ILE A 38 2.50 2.57 -0.92
CA ILE A 38 3.61 1.64 -0.68
C ILE A 38 4.63 2.27 0.27
N ARG A 39 4.89 1.61 1.40
CA ARG A 39 5.89 2.01 2.40
C ARG A 39 6.91 0.89 2.63
N ARG A 40 8.19 1.25 2.74
CA ARG A 40 9.31 0.38 3.13
C ARG A 40 10.01 0.87 4.42
N PRO A 41 9.45 0.59 5.62
CA PRO A 41 10.01 1.11 6.87
C PRO A 41 11.50 0.82 7.10
N PRO A 42 12.02 -0.38 6.75
CA PRO A 42 13.47 -0.63 6.86
C PRO A 42 14.35 0.30 6.01
N LEU A 43 13.79 0.92 4.96
CA LEU A 43 14.46 1.88 4.08
C LEU A 43 14.13 3.34 4.44
N GLY A 44 13.49 3.59 5.59
CA GLY A 44 13.18 4.94 6.08
C GLY A 44 11.81 5.48 5.70
N ASP A 45 10.98 4.71 4.99
CA ASP A 45 9.61 5.10 4.73
C ASP A 45 8.75 4.97 5.99
N ALA A 46 8.54 6.08 6.70
CA ALA A 46 7.66 6.13 7.87
C ALA A 46 6.25 5.59 7.55
N LEU A 47 5.72 4.75 8.44
CA LEU A 47 4.32 4.37 8.41
C LEU A 47 3.45 5.54 8.85
N PRO A 48 2.22 5.67 8.33
CA PRO A 48 1.27 6.62 8.90
C PRO A 48 0.94 6.23 10.34
N GLU A 49 0.65 7.22 11.19
CA GLU A 49 0.29 6.99 12.59
C GLU A 49 -1.07 6.30 12.74
N THR A 50 -1.93 6.47 11.75
CA THR A 50 -3.30 5.92 11.68
C THR A 50 -3.58 5.39 10.28
N LEU A 51 -4.59 4.53 10.15
CA LEU A 51 -5.10 4.10 8.84
C LEU A 51 -6.20 5.02 8.29
N ASP A 52 -6.40 6.20 8.89
CA ASP A 52 -7.36 7.17 8.39
C ASP A 52 -7.02 7.56 6.95
N GLY A 53 -7.99 7.36 6.05
CA GLY A 53 -7.78 7.54 4.60
C GLY A 53 -7.34 6.29 3.84
N HIS A 54 -7.07 5.17 4.54
CA HIS A 54 -6.90 3.85 3.95
C HIS A 54 -8.14 2.99 4.18
N ALA A 55 -8.55 2.24 3.16
CA ALA A 55 -9.60 1.22 3.26
C ALA A 55 -9.08 -0.10 3.86
N GLY A 56 -7.76 -0.26 4.00
CA GLY A 56 -7.12 -1.44 4.57
C GLY A 56 -5.60 -1.41 4.45
N ALA A 57 -4.96 -2.46 4.94
CA ALA A 57 -3.50 -2.64 4.88
C ALA A 57 -3.12 -4.08 4.53
N VAL A 58 -2.01 -4.24 3.79
CA VAL A 58 -1.38 -5.52 3.46
C VAL A 58 0.10 -5.43 3.81
N VAL A 59 0.58 -6.34 4.64
CA VAL A 59 2.00 -6.46 5.03
C VAL A 59 2.57 -7.70 4.37
N PHE A 60 3.52 -7.52 3.46
CA PHE A 60 4.18 -8.62 2.78
C PHE A 60 5.32 -9.16 3.63
N GLY A 61 5.67 -10.43 3.43
CA GLY A 61 6.88 -10.99 4.01
C GLY A 61 8.16 -10.29 3.53
N GLY A 62 9.26 -10.58 4.19
CA GLY A 62 10.64 -10.25 3.79
C GLY A 62 11.57 -11.38 4.22
N PRO A 63 12.89 -11.29 3.99
CA PRO A 63 13.83 -12.22 4.63
C PRO A 63 13.72 -12.02 6.14
N MET A 64 13.03 -12.92 6.81
CA MET A 64 12.82 -12.83 8.23
C MET A 64 14.13 -13.19 8.96
N SER A 65 14.63 -12.29 9.79
CA SER A 65 15.16 -12.63 11.10
C SER A 65 14.87 -11.46 12.02
N ALA A 66 13.85 -11.63 12.86
CA ALA A 66 13.64 -10.81 14.04
C ALA A 66 14.64 -11.23 15.12
#